data_AF-A0A1B0FPM8-F1
#
_entry.id   AF-A0A1B0FPM8-F1
#
_cell.length_a   1.000
_cell.length_b   1.000
_cell.length_c   1.000
_cell.angle_alpha   90.00
_cell.angle_beta   90.00
_cell.angle_gamma   90.00
#
_symmetry.space_group_name_H-M   'P 1'
#
loop_
_entity.id
_entity.type
_entity.pdbx_description
1 polymer ?
#
loop_
_entity_poly.entity_id
_entity_poly.type
_entity_poly.pdbx_seq_one_letter_code
_entity_poly.pdbx_strand_id
1 'polypeptide(L)'
;MAEQKKAPLLKKEEDYVKALEGFINPEADQVALLLDYDGTLAPLTEELSVMPKDTEINIKKLAGNEKIFMCVFSGRELEAIKNHLKFPNVTYAGNHGLEVEYPSGKKFKIEMPEELLEKHNKLVEELKEKVVCSGAWVEDKKISVTYHYKGVNDKLKAKLIETAKGLIQGHGFQLIETPYALEGKPRVNWDKGEGAKMILEKHFNADWAKNLKIIYCGDDTTDEDAMKMLHGIGKTFRVSELPTLKTYANYQIKTVEEQRMDTKLEMMDDYSSQSLEGDMSIPAGTSRTKATIGSPDFNTLDEPIKETILRDIRAVGIKFSHVLYPKEKSTLLKDWDLWGPLVLCTLMATMLQGSSDREYDGGPEFAQVFVIVWIGAAVVTLNSKLLGGKISFFQSVCVLGYCLTPVALALITCRLLLLSQQTNLLFVLRLITTTIGFSWATYASFIFLGESQPPNRKPLAVYPMFLFFFIISWLVISHNQ
;
A
#
# COMPACT_ATOMS: atom_id res chain seq x y z
N MET A 1 26.51 -4.86 31.58
CA MET A 1 25.38 -3.95 31.30
C MET A 1 24.90 -4.25 29.89
N ALA A 2 23.60 -4.12 29.61
CA ALA A 2 23.11 -4.21 28.25
C ALA A 2 23.74 -3.08 27.42
N GLU A 3 24.18 -3.41 26.20
CA GLU A 3 24.74 -2.45 25.23
C GLU A 3 23.93 -2.49 23.95
N GLN A 4 23.75 -1.32 23.31
CA GLN A 4 23.07 -1.25 22.03
C GLN A 4 23.94 -1.88 20.94
N LYS A 5 23.32 -2.71 20.10
CA LYS A 5 23.99 -3.42 19.00
C LYS A 5 23.18 -3.32 17.71
N LYS A 6 23.82 -3.66 16.60
CA LYS A 6 23.10 -3.88 15.33
C LYS A 6 22.34 -5.21 15.42
N ALA A 7 21.04 -5.14 15.66
CA ALA A 7 20.20 -6.32 15.75
C ALA A 7 19.86 -6.85 14.33
N PRO A 8 19.77 -8.18 14.13
CA PRO A 8 19.42 -8.77 12.84
C PRO A 8 17.99 -8.40 12.43
N LEU A 9 17.80 -8.04 11.14
CA LEU A 9 16.51 -7.75 10.53
C LEU A 9 15.83 -9.04 10.06
N LEU A 10 14.65 -9.34 10.59
CA LEU A 10 13.80 -10.46 10.18
C LEU A 10 12.97 -10.04 8.97
N LYS A 11 12.99 -10.83 7.90
CA LYS A 11 12.34 -10.47 6.64
C LYS A 11 11.23 -11.41 6.22
N LYS A 12 11.39 -12.70 6.50
CA LYS A 12 10.47 -13.79 6.08
C LYS A 12 9.83 -14.45 7.29
N GLU A 13 8.66 -15.07 7.10
CA GLU A 13 7.93 -15.79 8.17
C GLU A 13 8.83 -16.78 8.95
N GLU A 14 9.66 -17.55 8.25
CA GLU A 14 10.61 -18.49 8.84
C GLU A 14 11.59 -17.84 9.82
N ASP A 15 11.98 -16.58 9.59
CA ASP A 15 12.89 -15.85 10.45
C ASP A 15 12.23 -15.52 11.79
N TYR A 16 10.92 -15.19 11.78
CA TYR A 16 10.14 -14.94 12.98
C TYR A 16 9.93 -16.23 13.78
N VAL A 17 9.62 -17.33 13.10
CA VAL A 17 9.49 -18.65 13.75
C VAL A 17 10.80 -19.01 14.43
N LYS A 18 11.94 -18.94 13.74
CA LYS A 18 13.27 -19.22 14.31
C LYS A 18 13.63 -18.28 15.48
N ALA A 19 13.19 -17.02 15.44
CA ALA A 19 13.47 -16.07 16.52
C ALA A 19 12.76 -16.44 17.84
N LEU A 20 11.60 -17.09 17.74
CA LEU A 20 10.75 -17.52 18.86
C LEU A 20 10.85 -19.03 19.16
N GLU A 21 11.45 -19.80 18.25
CA GLU A 21 11.66 -21.24 18.40
C GLU A 21 12.48 -21.54 19.66
N GLY A 22 11.99 -22.50 20.46
CA GLY A 22 12.57 -22.83 21.76
C GLY A 22 12.41 -21.77 22.85
N PHE A 23 11.90 -20.57 22.53
CA PHE A 23 11.56 -19.56 23.53
C PHE A 23 10.15 -19.74 24.06
N ILE A 24 9.17 -20.02 23.19
CA ILE A 24 7.75 -20.22 23.53
C ILE A 24 7.33 -21.64 23.22
N ASN A 25 6.67 -22.29 24.17
CA ASN A 25 5.87 -23.50 23.98
C ASN A 25 4.38 -23.13 23.97
N PRO A 26 3.69 -23.15 22.82
CA PRO A 26 2.28 -22.75 22.70
C PRO A 26 1.32 -23.58 23.58
N GLU A 27 1.70 -24.81 23.94
CA GLU A 27 0.88 -25.71 24.74
C GLU A 27 1.02 -25.48 26.24
N ALA A 28 2.14 -24.95 26.71
CA ALA A 28 2.44 -24.85 28.14
C ALA A 28 2.64 -23.42 28.66
N ASP A 29 3.18 -22.53 27.83
CA ASP A 29 3.64 -21.22 28.30
C ASP A 29 2.51 -20.18 28.33
N GLN A 30 2.56 -19.33 29.35
CA GLN A 30 1.86 -18.04 29.33
C GLN A 30 2.77 -16.99 28.68
N VAL A 31 2.17 -16.15 27.83
CA VAL A 31 2.88 -15.13 27.06
C VAL A 31 2.36 -13.75 27.43
N ALA A 32 3.26 -12.83 27.80
CA ALA A 32 2.96 -11.41 27.82
C ALA A 32 3.41 -10.75 26.51
N LEU A 33 2.45 -10.21 25.78
CA LEU A 33 2.66 -9.49 24.53
C LEU A 33 2.46 -7.99 24.76
N LEU A 34 3.57 -7.27 24.81
CA LEU A 34 3.63 -5.83 25.03
C LEU A 34 3.90 -5.15 23.68
N LEU A 35 3.02 -4.27 23.24
CA LEU A 35 3.07 -3.67 21.90
C LEU A 35 2.96 -2.16 22.01
N ASP A 36 3.86 -1.42 21.39
CA ASP A 36 3.61 -0.02 21.10
C ASP A 36 2.53 0.12 20.01
N TYR A 37 1.87 1.28 19.95
CA TYR A 37 0.81 1.55 19.01
C TYR A 37 1.27 2.33 17.78
N ASP A 38 1.75 3.56 17.96
CA ASP A 38 2.02 4.52 16.89
C ASP A 38 3.39 4.23 16.27
N GLY A 39 3.42 3.74 15.03
CA GLY A 39 4.64 3.29 14.34
C GLY A 39 4.90 1.78 14.44
N THR A 40 4.22 1.11 15.37
CA THR A 40 4.33 -0.34 15.59
C THR A 40 3.10 -1.12 15.10
N LEU A 41 1.90 -0.79 15.59
CA LEU A 41 0.66 -1.43 15.14
C LEU A 41 -0.09 -0.60 14.09
N ALA A 42 0.12 0.70 14.09
CA ALA A 42 -0.40 1.63 13.09
C ALA A 42 0.78 2.38 12.44
N PRO A 43 0.75 2.69 11.14
CA PRO A 43 1.80 3.47 10.50
C PRO A 43 1.87 4.89 11.08
N LEU A 44 3.06 5.47 11.14
CA LEU A 44 3.25 6.88 11.51
C LEU A 44 2.68 7.77 10.40
N THR A 45 1.66 8.56 10.72
CA THR A 45 1.05 9.51 9.78
C THR A 45 1.08 10.91 10.36
N GLU A 46 0.99 11.95 9.51
CA GLU A 46 0.84 13.33 10.00
C GLU A 46 -0.51 13.57 10.70
N GLU A 47 -1.48 12.69 10.49
CA GLU A 47 -2.80 12.67 11.15
C GLU A 47 -2.89 11.52 12.18
N LEU A 48 -4.09 11.25 12.70
CA LEU A 48 -4.36 10.13 13.61
C LEU A 48 -3.96 8.79 12.97
N SER A 49 -2.90 8.14 13.48
CA SER A 49 -2.53 6.79 13.05
C SER A 49 -3.69 5.82 13.26
N VAL A 50 -4.05 5.09 12.19
CA VAL A 50 -5.12 4.09 12.16
C VAL A 50 -4.52 2.72 11.89
N MET A 51 -4.90 1.74 12.69
CA MET A 51 -4.45 0.35 12.53
C MET A 51 -4.99 -0.25 11.21
N PRO A 52 -4.16 -0.95 10.41
CA PRO A 52 -4.64 -1.74 9.28
C PRO A 52 -5.65 -2.83 9.70
N LYS A 53 -6.67 -3.08 8.88
CA LYS A 53 -7.70 -4.11 9.16
C LYS A 53 -7.12 -5.51 9.40
N ASP A 54 -6.11 -5.91 8.63
CA ASP A 54 -5.48 -7.24 8.78
C ASP A 54 -4.76 -7.36 10.12
N THR A 55 -4.02 -6.31 10.53
CA THR A 55 -3.41 -6.21 11.86
C THR A 55 -4.47 -6.25 12.95
N GLU A 56 -5.58 -5.51 12.78
CA GLU A 56 -6.70 -5.50 13.73
C GLU A 56 -7.29 -6.89 13.94
N ILE A 57 -7.50 -7.66 12.86
CA ILE A 57 -7.99 -9.04 12.92
C ILE A 57 -7.03 -9.93 13.70
N ASN A 58 -5.72 -9.83 13.44
CA ASN A 58 -4.70 -10.63 14.12
C ASN A 58 -4.58 -10.26 15.60
N ILE A 59 -4.62 -8.97 15.93
CA ILE A 59 -4.63 -8.50 17.31
C ILE A 59 -5.89 -8.98 18.05
N LYS A 60 -7.07 -8.94 17.42
CA LYS A 60 -8.31 -9.51 18.01
C LYS A 60 -8.17 -10.99 18.31
N LYS A 61 -7.59 -11.78 17.39
CA LYS A 61 -7.36 -13.22 17.58
C LYS A 61 -6.41 -13.46 18.75
N LEU A 62 -5.30 -12.72 18.83
CA LEU A 62 -4.32 -12.85 19.91
C LEU A 62 -4.89 -12.42 21.26
N ALA A 63 -5.63 -11.31 21.30
CA ALA A 63 -6.31 -10.83 22.52
C ALA A 63 -7.42 -11.77 23.01
N GLY A 64 -7.97 -12.61 22.12
CA GLY A 64 -8.95 -13.63 22.48
C GLY A 64 -8.35 -14.90 23.10
N ASN A 65 -7.02 -15.05 23.11
CA ASN A 65 -6.35 -16.23 23.63
C ASN A 65 -6.05 -16.09 25.14
N GLU A 66 -6.59 -16.99 25.96
CA GLU A 66 -6.44 -16.96 27.43
C GLU A 66 -5.00 -17.10 27.92
N LYS A 67 -4.09 -17.66 27.11
CA LYS A 67 -2.66 -17.75 27.46
C LYS A 67 -1.88 -16.48 27.14
N ILE A 68 -2.48 -15.52 26.46
CA ILE A 68 -1.83 -14.27 26.03
C ILE A 68 -2.37 -13.12 26.87
N PHE A 69 -1.50 -12.57 27.72
CA PHE A 69 -1.72 -11.27 28.31
C PHE A 69 -1.23 -10.20 27.33
N MET A 70 -2.14 -9.40 26.79
CA MET A 70 -1.80 -8.33 25.86
C MET A 70 -1.84 -6.96 26.56
N CYS A 71 -0.79 -6.16 26.33
CA CYS A 71 -0.74 -4.76 26.74
C CYS A 71 -0.34 -3.88 25.55
N VAL A 72 -1.12 -2.82 25.29
CA VAL A 72 -0.81 -1.82 24.28
C VAL A 72 -0.33 -0.53 24.93
N PHE A 73 0.91 -0.13 24.63
CA PHE A 73 1.49 1.15 25.01
C PHE A 73 1.22 2.20 23.94
N SER A 74 0.95 3.43 24.35
CA SER A 74 0.88 4.58 23.45
C SER A 74 1.30 5.85 24.19
N GLY A 75 1.82 6.81 23.44
CA GLY A 75 2.00 8.18 23.91
C GLY A 75 0.68 8.97 24.01
N ARG A 76 -0.42 8.43 23.49
CA ARG A 76 -1.77 9.02 23.58
C ARG A 76 -2.36 8.87 24.97
N GLU A 77 -3.37 9.69 25.28
CA GLU A 77 -4.17 9.52 26.49
C GLU A 77 -4.84 8.14 26.53
N LEU A 78 -5.01 7.60 27.73
CA LEU A 78 -5.57 6.26 27.95
C LEU A 78 -6.97 6.08 27.32
N GLU A 79 -7.86 7.05 27.53
CA GLU A 79 -9.22 6.99 26.97
C GLU A 79 -9.20 7.14 25.44
N ALA A 80 -8.25 7.88 24.87
CA ALA A 80 -8.13 8.05 23.43
C ALA A 80 -7.73 6.73 22.75
N ILE A 81 -6.70 6.03 23.26
CA ILE A 81 -6.28 4.74 22.69
C ILE A 81 -7.33 3.64 22.90
N LYS A 82 -7.99 3.63 24.06
CA LYS A 82 -9.07 2.68 24.37
C LYS A 82 -10.28 2.86 23.44
N ASN A 83 -10.73 4.10 23.25
CA ASN A 83 -11.83 4.41 22.33
C ASN A 83 -11.46 4.13 20.87
N HIS A 84 -10.17 4.17 20.53
CA HIS A 84 -9.72 3.84 19.19
C HIS A 84 -9.72 2.33 18.92
N LEU A 85 -9.26 1.51 19.88
CA LEU A 85 -9.07 0.06 19.69
C LEU A 85 -10.27 -0.80 20.14
N LYS A 86 -10.90 -0.46 21.26
CA LYS A 86 -12.10 -1.15 21.78
C LYS A 86 -11.98 -2.67 21.89
N PHE A 87 -10.81 -3.21 22.23
CA PHE A 87 -10.63 -4.64 22.50
C PHE A 87 -10.89 -4.94 23.98
N PRO A 88 -11.82 -5.85 24.32
CA PRO A 88 -12.24 -6.06 25.71
C PRO A 88 -11.17 -6.73 26.58
N ASN A 89 -10.29 -7.54 26.01
CA ASN A 89 -9.30 -8.36 26.72
C ASN A 89 -7.87 -7.81 26.64
N VAL A 90 -7.72 -6.50 26.44
CA VAL A 90 -6.42 -5.84 26.30
C VAL A 90 -6.19 -4.88 27.46
N THR A 91 -4.98 -4.89 28.01
CA THR A 91 -4.51 -3.86 28.94
C THR A 91 -4.06 -2.65 28.13
N TYR A 92 -4.55 -1.46 28.47
CA TYR A 92 -4.16 -0.22 27.80
C TYR A 92 -3.25 0.61 28.70
N ALA A 93 -2.12 1.06 28.15
CA ALA A 93 -1.15 1.91 28.84
C ALA A 93 -0.98 3.22 28.05
N GLY A 94 -1.64 4.28 28.51
CA GLY A 94 -1.59 5.62 27.93
C GLY A 94 -0.46 6.47 28.53
N ASN A 95 -0.15 7.59 27.87
CA ASN A 95 0.88 8.54 28.29
C ASN A 95 2.21 7.85 28.63
N HIS A 96 2.69 6.93 27.78
CA HIS A 96 3.91 6.13 28.00
C HIS A 96 3.88 5.28 29.28
N GLY A 97 2.70 4.79 29.68
CA GLY A 97 2.53 3.92 30.84
C GLY A 97 2.25 4.63 32.16
N LEU A 98 2.04 5.95 32.14
CA LEU A 98 1.64 6.72 33.32
C LEU A 98 0.21 6.40 33.78
N GLU A 99 -0.65 5.99 32.85
CA GLU A 99 -2.04 5.58 33.11
C GLU A 99 -2.28 4.21 32.48
N VAL A 100 -2.79 3.28 33.27
CA VAL A 100 -3.02 1.88 32.86
C VAL A 100 -4.44 1.46 33.23
N GLU A 101 -5.12 0.76 32.32
CA GLU A 101 -6.38 0.08 32.59
C GLU A 101 -6.29 -1.39 32.15
N TYR A 102 -6.58 -2.30 33.09
CA TYR A 102 -6.67 -3.73 32.83
C TYR A 102 -8.07 -4.12 32.34
N PRO A 103 -8.22 -5.29 31.67
CA PRO A 103 -9.53 -5.82 31.24
C PRO A 103 -10.57 -5.95 32.36
N SER A 104 -10.13 -6.14 33.60
CA SER A 104 -11.00 -6.18 34.78
C SER A 104 -11.63 -4.83 35.15
N GLY A 105 -11.28 -3.75 34.46
CA GLY A 105 -11.66 -2.38 34.79
C GLY A 105 -10.79 -1.76 35.89
N LYS A 106 -9.82 -2.51 36.43
CA LYS A 106 -8.85 -1.97 37.39
C LYS A 106 -8.00 -0.92 36.69
N LYS A 107 -8.09 0.32 37.14
CA LYS A 107 -7.24 1.43 36.70
C LYS A 107 -6.10 1.65 37.68
N PHE A 108 -4.95 2.00 37.14
CA PHE A 108 -3.82 2.47 37.92
C PHE A 108 -3.27 3.72 37.23
N LYS A 109 -3.05 4.76 38.01
CA LYS A 109 -2.37 5.97 37.58
C LYS A 109 -1.19 6.17 38.50
N ILE A 110 -0.05 6.49 37.94
CA ILE A 110 1.12 6.82 38.75
C ILE A 110 0.85 8.19 39.36
N GLU A 111 0.79 8.21 40.68
CA GLU A 111 0.68 9.44 41.42
C GLU A 111 1.97 10.23 41.24
N MET A 112 1.85 11.34 40.52
CA MET A 112 2.91 12.32 40.41
C MET A 112 2.95 13.14 41.70
N PRO A 113 4.14 13.59 42.15
CA PRO A 113 4.24 14.52 43.28
C PRO A 113 3.38 15.76 43.04
N GLU A 114 2.63 16.23 44.05
CA GLU A 114 1.75 17.42 43.92
C GLU A 114 2.52 18.65 43.39
N GLU A 115 3.76 18.84 43.84
CA GLU A 115 4.64 19.91 43.37
C GLU A 115 4.87 19.87 41.85
N LEU A 116 4.94 18.68 41.26
CA LEU A 116 5.14 18.51 39.83
C LEU A 116 3.86 18.86 39.05
N LEU A 117 2.69 18.48 39.56
CA LEU A 117 1.39 18.83 38.97
C LEU A 117 1.15 20.33 39.00
N GLU A 118 1.50 21.01 40.09
CA GLU A 118 1.43 22.47 40.16
C GLU A 118 2.35 23.16 39.14
N LYS A 119 3.59 22.67 39.00
CA LYS A 119 4.53 23.18 37.98
C LYS A 119 4.03 22.93 36.56
N HIS A 120 3.42 21.76 36.30
CA HIS A 120 2.80 21.43 35.02
C HIS A 120 1.67 22.42 34.67
N ASN A 121 0.74 22.63 35.60
CA ASN A 121 -0.39 23.52 35.36
C ASN A 121 0.06 24.96 35.07
N LYS A 122 1.02 25.48 35.85
CA LYS A 122 1.62 26.81 35.60
C LYS A 122 2.31 26.89 34.25
N LEU A 123 3.07 25.85 33.88
CA LEU A 123 3.73 25.79 32.56
C LEU A 123 2.70 25.82 31.42
N VAL A 124 1.61 25.05 31.52
CA VAL A 124 0.54 25.01 30.52
C VAL A 124 -0.12 26.37 30.39
N GLU A 125 -0.43 27.05 31.50
CA GLU A 125 -1.00 28.39 31.50
C GLU A 125 -0.07 29.41 30.82
N GLU A 126 1.20 29.44 31.21
CA GLU A 126 2.19 30.37 30.62
C GLU A 126 2.43 30.10 29.13
N LEU A 127 2.46 28.84 28.70
CA LEU A 127 2.56 28.50 27.28
C LEU A 127 1.31 28.95 26.53
N LYS A 128 0.11 28.73 27.08
CA LYS A 128 -1.15 29.18 26.48
C LYS A 128 -1.20 30.69 26.33
N GLU A 129 -0.67 31.44 27.29
CA GLU A 129 -0.66 32.90 27.25
C GLU A 129 0.40 33.46 26.29
N LYS A 130 1.63 32.91 26.33
CA LYS A 130 2.79 33.54 25.68
C LYS A 130 3.08 33.05 24.26
N VAL A 131 2.67 31.83 23.90
CA VAL A 131 3.07 31.22 22.62
C VAL A 131 1.93 30.72 21.74
N VAL A 132 0.69 30.67 22.22
CA VAL A 132 -0.46 30.31 21.37
C VAL A 132 -0.79 31.48 20.43
N CYS A 133 -0.87 31.19 19.14
CA CYS A 133 -1.25 32.15 18.11
C CYS A 133 -1.83 31.41 16.89
N SER A 134 -2.18 32.15 15.83
CA SER A 134 -2.62 31.52 14.57
C SER A 134 -1.57 30.51 14.07
N GLY A 135 -1.96 29.24 13.99
CA GLY A 135 -1.10 28.13 13.54
C GLY A 135 -0.24 27.48 14.63
N ALA A 136 -0.42 27.85 15.91
CA ALA A 136 0.22 27.23 17.07
C ALA A 136 -0.79 26.94 18.19
N TRP A 137 -0.64 25.81 18.87
CA TRP A 137 -1.48 25.43 20.00
C TRP A 137 -0.70 24.62 21.04
N VAL A 138 -1.25 24.55 22.25
CA VAL A 138 -0.70 23.78 23.36
C VAL A 138 -1.63 22.61 23.66
N GLU A 139 -1.09 21.41 23.59
CA GLU A 139 -1.73 20.17 23.99
C GLU A 139 -1.31 19.82 25.42
N ASP A 140 -2.27 19.80 26.33
CA ASP A 140 -2.08 19.43 27.72
C ASP A 140 -2.42 17.95 27.93
N LYS A 141 -1.40 17.11 28.14
CA LYS A 141 -1.56 15.67 28.38
C LYS A 141 -1.59 15.34 29.89
N LYS A 142 -1.90 16.34 30.73
CA LYS A 142 -1.98 16.30 32.21
C LYS A 142 -0.68 16.06 32.97
N ILE A 143 0.32 15.46 32.32
CA ILE A 143 1.62 15.13 32.92
C ILE A 143 2.77 15.64 32.05
N SER A 144 2.62 15.59 30.73
CA SER A 144 3.48 16.30 29.79
C SER A 144 2.68 17.33 29.00
N VAL A 145 3.38 18.28 28.40
CA VAL A 145 2.80 19.32 27.55
C VAL A 145 3.47 19.29 26.19
N THR A 146 2.71 19.46 25.12
CA THR A 146 3.25 19.55 23.77
C THR A 146 2.82 20.87 23.12
N TYR A 147 3.80 21.68 22.71
CA TYR A 147 3.59 22.90 21.96
C TYR A 147 3.78 22.64 20.47
N HIS A 148 2.71 22.74 19.70
CA HIS A 148 2.68 22.53 18.26
C HIS A 148 2.77 23.86 17.52
N TYR A 149 3.64 23.97 16.51
CA TYR A 149 3.89 25.23 15.80
C TYR A 149 4.06 25.07 14.28
N LYS A 150 3.50 24.00 13.69
CA LYS A 150 3.58 23.72 12.24
C LYS A 150 3.05 24.87 11.38
N GLY A 151 1.94 25.49 11.78
CA GLY A 151 1.26 26.54 11.02
C GLY A 151 1.71 27.98 11.31
N VAL A 152 2.72 28.18 12.15
CA VAL A 152 3.19 29.52 12.54
C VAL A 152 3.93 30.21 11.39
N ASN A 153 3.68 31.50 11.20
CA ASN A 153 4.41 32.34 10.24
C ASN A 153 5.92 32.34 10.52
N ASP A 154 6.74 32.13 9.49
CA ASP A 154 8.21 32.01 9.60
C ASP A 154 8.88 33.19 10.32
N LYS A 155 8.33 34.41 10.21
CA LYS A 155 8.87 35.60 10.89
C LYS A 155 8.75 35.54 12.41
N LEU A 156 7.72 34.87 12.94
CA LEU A 156 7.45 34.76 14.37
C LEU A 156 7.94 33.43 14.97
N LYS A 157 8.10 32.42 14.11
CA LYS A 157 8.40 31.03 14.49
C LYS A 157 9.61 30.90 15.40
N ALA A 158 10.75 31.51 15.04
CA ALA A 158 11.97 31.44 15.83
C ALA A 158 11.80 32.01 17.25
N LYS A 159 11.13 33.17 17.37
CA LYS A 159 10.89 33.82 18.66
C LYS A 159 9.99 32.98 19.57
N LEU A 160 8.93 32.41 19.02
CA LEU A 160 7.98 31.59 19.78
C LEU A 160 8.60 30.26 20.22
N ILE A 161 9.40 29.62 19.37
CA ILE A 161 10.17 28.42 19.72
C ILE A 161 11.10 28.71 20.90
N GLU A 162 11.93 29.76 20.83
CA GLU A 162 12.83 30.14 21.93
C GLU A 162 12.08 30.44 23.23
N THR A 163 10.95 31.14 23.14
CA THR A 163 10.09 31.42 24.30
C THR A 163 9.57 30.13 24.93
N ALA A 164 9.04 29.21 24.13
CA ALA A 164 8.53 27.93 24.60
C ALA A 164 9.64 27.05 25.20
N LYS A 165 10.83 26.99 24.58
CA LYS A 165 12.00 26.28 25.13
C LYS A 165 12.36 26.80 26.53
N GLY A 166 12.45 28.12 26.68
CA GLY A 166 12.74 28.78 27.95
C GLY A 166 11.71 28.48 29.04
N LEU A 167 10.41 28.49 28.68
CA LEU A 167 9.33 28.17 29.63
C LEU A 167 9.40 26.71 30.11
N ILE A 168 9.55 25.76 29.18
CA ILE A 168 9.63 24.31 29.48
C ILE A 168 10.81 24.03 30.41
N GLN A 169 12.01 24.51 30.04
CA GLN A 169 13.21 24.29 30.83
C GLN A 169 13.16 25.04 32.17
N GLY A 170 12.61 26.25 32.20
CA GLY A 170 12.48 27.08 33.40
C GLY A 170 11.59 26.46 34.47
N HIS A 171 10.55 25.71 34.07
CA HIS A 171 9.70 24.95 34.98
C HIS A 171 10.29 23.58 35.40
N GLY A 172 11.51 23.26 34.94
CA GLY A 172 12.22 22.03 35.31
C GLY A 172 11.86 20.80 34.47
N PHE A 173 11.14 20.96 33.37
CA PHE A 173 10.79 19.87 32.45
C PHE A 173 11.96 19.57 31.52
N GLN A 174 12.07 18.30 31.11
CA GLN A 174 12.94 17.89 30.02
C GLN A 174 12.31 18.32 28.70
N LEU A 175 13.05 19.11 27.93
CA LEU A 175 12.67 19.52 26.59
C LEU A 175 13.02 18.41 25.60
N ILE A 176 12.06 18.02 24.78
CA ILE A 176 12.22 17.11 23.64
C ILE A 176 11.76 17.87 22.38
N GLU A 177 12.62 17.92 21.36
CA GLU A 177 12.30 18.54 20.08
C GLU A 177 11.81 17.48 19.10
N THR A 178 10.61 17.69 18.55
CA THR A 178 10.03 16.83 17.52
C THR A 178 9.73 17.66 16.26
N PRO A 179 9.53 17.05 15.08
CA PRO A 179 9.21 17.80 13.87
C PRO A 179 7.97 18.69 14.07
N TYR A 180 8.18 20.01 14.10
CA TYR A 180 7.15 21.03 14.30
C TYR A 180 6.46 21.06 15.68
N ALA A 181 7.04 20.43 16.70
CA ALA A 181 6.55 20.51 18.07
C ALA A 181 7.69 20.46 19.13
N LEU A 182 7.42 21.02 20.30
CA LEU A 182 8.26 20.93 21.49
C LEU A 182 7.48 20.22 22.59
N GLU A 183 8.03 19.13 23.13
CA GLU A 183 7.44 18.43 24.26
C GLU A 183 8.20 18.76 25.55
N GLY A 184 7.45 19.14 26.59
CA GLY A 184 7.92 19.27 27.96
C GLY A 184 7.52 18.05 28.75
N LYS A 185 8.48 17.16 29.02
CA LYS A 185 8.28 15.91 29.78
C LYS A 185 8.82 16.08 31.20
N PRO A 186 8.13 15.61 32.25
CA PRO A 186 8.63 15.74 33.60
C PRO A 186 9.90 14.91 33.80
N ARG A 187 10.83 15.41 34.64
CA ARG A 187 12.04 14.67 35.03
C ARG A 187 11.72 13.65 36.12
N VAL A 188 10.89 12.69 35.78
CA VAL A 188 10.64 11.51 36.61
C VAL A 188 11.46 10.35 36.09
N ASN A 189 11.94 9.48 36.97
CA ASN A 189 12.55 8.20 36.60
C ASN A 189 11.44 7.25 36.12
N TRP A 190 10.76 7.61 35.05
CA TRP A 190 9.66 6.86 34.47
C TRP A 190 9.80 6.80 32.96
N ASP A 191 9.92 5.58 32.45
CA ASP A 191 10.00 5.26 31.04
C ASP A 191 9.08 4.07 30.72
N LYS A 192 8.97 3.71 29.42
CA LYS A 192 8.14 2.56 29.01
C LYS A 192 8.63 1.25 29.64
N GLY A 193 9.92 1.16 30.02
CA GLY A 193 10.48 0.00 30.71
C GLY A 193 10.00 -0.14 32.14
N GLU A 194 10.03 0.92 32.94
CA GLU A 194 9.44 0.92 34.28
C GLU A 194 7.93 0.67 34.22
N GLY A 195 7.25 1.21 33.20
CA GLY A 195 5.85 0.90 32.92
C GLY A 195 5.59 -0.58 32.64
N ALA A 196 6.35 -1.18 31.73
CA ALA A 196 6.26 -2.61 31.44
C ALA A 196 6.50 -3.47 32.69
N LYS A 197 7.54 -3.16 33.46
CA LYS A 197 7.88 -3.89 34.68
C LYS A 197 6.74 -3.82 35.69
N MET A 198 6.24 -2.62 35.97
CA MET A 198 5.16 -2.42 36.94
C MET A 198 3.86 -3.12 36.51
N ILE A 199 3.51 -3.07 35.22
CA ILE A 199 2.30 -3.73 34.69
C ILE A 199 2.41 -5.25 34.89
N LEU A 200 3.57 -5.83 34.59
CA LEU A 200 3.85 -7.25 34.76
C LEU A 200 3.85 -7.65 36.24
N GLU A 201 4.51 -6.89 37.12
CA GLU A 201 4.53 -7.14 38.57
C GLU A 201 3.14 -7.12 39.19
N LYS A 202 2.30 -6.14 38.84
CA LYS A 202 0.95 -6.02 39.39
C LYS A 202 -0.02 -7.08 38.88
N HIS A 203 0.23 -7.66 37.70
CA HIS A 203 -0.64 -8.68 37.11
C HIS A 203 -0.19 -10.10 37.47
N PHE A 204 1.12 -10.38 37.42
CA PHE A 204 1.70 -11.72 37.55
C PHE A 204 2.53 -11.93 38.83
N ASN A 205 2.57 -10.94 39.73
CA ASN A 205 3.41 -10.88 40.94
C ASN A 205 4.90 -10.71 40.64
N ALA A 206 5.71 -10.49 41.69
CA ALA A 206 7.14 -10.15 41.57
C ALA A 206 8.01 -11.21 40.85
N ASP A 207 7.59 -12.47 40.81
CA ASP A 207 8.32 -13.56 40.12
C ASP A 207 7.95 -13.71 38.63
N TRP A 208 7.23 -12.74 38.04
CA TRP A 208 6.78 -12.76 36.65
C TRP A 208 7.89 -13.17 35.66
N ALA A 209 9.12 -12.68 35.85
CA ALA A 209 10.25 -12.91 34.96
C ALA A 209 10.65 -14.40 34.82
N LYS A 210 10.31 -15.25 35.80
CA LYS A 210 10.68 -16.68 35.79
C LYS A 210 9.69 -17.55 35.03
N ASN A 211 8.42 -17.17 35.04
CA ASN A 211 7.31 -18.02 34.62
C ASN A 211 6.62 -17.55 33.33
N LEU A 212 6.96 -16.35 32.86
CA LEU A 212 6.28 -15.69 31.75
C LEU A 212 7.22 -15.52 30.56
N LYS A 213 6.74 -15.88 29.36
CA LYS A 213 7.44 -15.56 28.11
C LYS A 213 7.03 -14.17 27.68
N ILE A 214 7.98 -13.27 27.55
CA ILE A 214 7.67 -11.86 27.28
C ILE A 214 8.12 -11.51 25.87
N ILE A 215 7.20 -10.92 25.12
CA ILE A 215 7.46 -10.32 23.82
C ILE A 215 7.18 -8.82 23.93
N TYR A 216 8.13 -8.00 23.48
CA TYR A 216 7.95 -6.55 23.34
C TYR A 216 8.21 -6.10 21.90
N CYS A 217 7.37 -5.22 21.36
CA CYS A 217 7.56 -4.62 20.04
C CYS A 217 7.38 -3.09 20.08
N GLY A 218 8.30 -2.34 19.47
CA GLY A 218 8.27 -0.87 19.46
C GLY A 218 9.17 -0.23 18.38
N ASP A 219 8.87 1.00 17.95
CA ASP A 219 9.50 1.69 16.81
C ASP A 219 10.33 2.95 17.18
N ASP A 220 10.12 3.53 18.37
CA ASP A 220 10.65 4.85 18.75
C ASP A 220 11.75 4.82 19.83
N THR A 221 12.43 5.93 20.10
CA THR A 221 13.52 5.92 21.11
C THR A 221 13.04 5.63 22.53
N THR A 222 11.76 5.82 22.84
CA THR A 222 11.19 5.55 24.17
C THR A 222 10.98 4.06 24.41
N ASP A 223 10.82 3.27 23.34
CA ASP A 223 10.74 1.81 23.40
C ASP A 223 12.07 1.14 23.77
N GLU A 224 13.20 1.81 23.51
CA GLU A 224 14.53 1.30 23.85
C GLU A 224 14.68 1.06 25.36
N ASP A 225 14.00 1.86 26.20
CA ASP A 225 14.01 1.68 27.65
C ASP A 225 13.33 0.37 28.06
N ALA A 226 12.21 0.03 27.42
CA ALA A 226 11.53 -1.25 27.61
C ALA A 226 12.35 -2.43 27.09
N MET A 227 12.98 -2.29 25.92
CA MET A 227 13.86 -3.31 25.36
C MET A 227 15.08 -3.57 26.24
N LYS A 228 15.65 -2.51 26.83
CA LYS A 228 16.76 -2.59 27.78
C LYS A 228 16.33 -3.26 29.08
N MET A 229 15.16 -2.92 29.63
CA MET A 229 14.62 -3.53 30.85
C MET A 229 14.39 -5.04 30.66
N LEU A 230 13.83 -5.43 29.50
CA LEU A 230 13.52 -6.82 29.18
C LEU A 230 14.73 -7.62 28.66
N HIS A 231 15.91 -7.00 28.60
CA HIS A 231 17.10 -7.62 28.06
C HIS A 231 17.48 -8.89 28.84
N GLY A 232 17.55 -10.02 28.14
CA GLY A 232 17.90 -11.32 28.73
C GLY A 232 16.74 -12.06 29.41
N ILE A 233 15.56 -11.45 29.51
CA ILE A 233 14.36 -12.06 30.11
C ILE A 233 13.28 -12.27 29.04
N GLY A 234 13.11 -11.30 28.13
CA GLY A 234 12.14 -11.36 27.04
C GLY A 234 12.77 -11.41 25.65
N LYS A 235 11.92 -11.56 24.64
CA LYS A 235 12.23 -11.34 23.22
C LYS A 235 11.69 -10.00 22.78
N THR A 236 12.58 -9.14 22.29
CA THR A 236 12.27 -7.74 21.96
C THR A 236 12.53 -7.47 20.49
N PHE A 237 11.62 -6.72 19.87
CA PHE A 237 11.58 -6.44 18.44
C PHE A 237 11.54 -4.94 18.19
N ARG A 238 12.52 -4.43 17.45
CA ARG A 238 12.60 -3.04 17.01
C ARG A 238 11.95 -2.89 15.63
N VAL A 239 10.89 -2.09 15.52
CA VAL A 239 10.26 -1.79 14.23
C VAL A 239 11.09 -0.73 13.50
N SER A 240 12.06 -1.18 12.72
CA SER A 240 12.93 -0.34 11.91
C SER A 240 13.72 -1.19 10.94
N GLU A 241 14.07 -0.61 9.80
CA GLU A 241 14.87 -1.26 8.76
C GLU A 241 16.22 -0.57 8.56
N LEU A 242 16.54 0.43 9.41
CA LEU A 242 17.76 1.21 9.32
C LEU A 242 18.99 0.32 9.63
N PRO A 243 19.84 -0.03 8.65
CA PRO A 243 20.94 -0.98 8.86
C PRO A 243 22.03 -0.47 9.82
N THR A 244 22.03 0.84 10.07
CA THR A 244 22.96 1.53 10.97
C THR A 244 22.42 1.68 12.39
N LEU A 245 21.12 1.42 12.62
CA LEU A 245 20.49 1.58 13.92
C LEU A 245 21.12 0.62 14.93
N LYS A 246 21.47 1.17 16.10
CA LYS A 246 21.83 0.40 17.27
C LYS A 246 20.65 0.40 18.23
N THR A 247 20.29 -0.77 18.72
CA THR A 247 19.13 -1.01 19.57
C THR A 247 19.46 -2.00 20.67
N TYR A 248 18.76 -1.93 21.80
CA TYR A 248 18.76 -2.96 22.84
C TYR A 248 17.92 -4.19 22.45
N ALA A 249 17.10 -4.10 21.40
CA ALA A 249 16.27 -5.18 20.92
C ALA A 249 17.07 -6.42 20.50
N ASN A 250 16.44 -7.59 20.58
CA ASN A 250 17.01 -8.83 20.07
C ASN A 250 17.02 -8.85 18.54
N TYR A 251 15.97 -8.31 17.91
CA TYR A 251 15.74 -8.35 16.48
C TYR A 251 15.17 -7.03 15.97
N GLN A 252 15.35 -6.77 14.67
CA GLN A 252 14.64 -5.73 13.93
C GLN A 252 13.55 -6.39 13.08
N ILE A 253 12.41 -5.71 12.92
CA ILE A 253 11.31 -6.13 12.05
C ILE A 253 10.88 -4.99 11.14
N LYS A 254 10.27 -5.35 10.01
CA LYS A 254 9.78 -4.40 9.01
C LYS A 254 8.70 -3.48 9.56
N THR A 255 8.63 -2.28 9.00
CA THR A 255 7.56 -1.32 9.33
C THR A 255 6.19 -1.81 8.83
N VAL A 256 5.11 -1.32 9.43
CA VAL A 256 3.74 -1.67 9.02
C VAL A 256 3.47 -1.33 7.55
N GLU A 257 4.07 -0.25 7.04
CA GLU A 257 3.90 0.17 5.65
C GLU A 257 4.57 -0.82 4.69
N GLU A 258 5.81 -1.20 4.98
CA GLU A 258 6.59 -2.12 4.14
C GLU A 258 6.06 -3.54 4.22
N GLN A 259 5.65 -4.01 5.41
CA GLN A 259 4.96 -5.30 5.55
C GLN A 259 3.72 -5.36 4.65
N ARG A 260 2.97 -4.27 4.52
CA ARG A 260 1.82 -4.20 3.60
C ARG A 260 2.23 -4.12 2.14
N MET A 261 3.37 -3.54 1.80
CA MET A 261 3.90 -3.57 0.44
C MET A 261 4.31 -4.99 0.06
N ASP A 262 5.04 -5.67 0.94
CA ASP A 262 5.45 -7.07 0.73
C ASP A 262 4.24 -8.00 0.71
N THR A 263 3.28 -7.90 1.64
CA THR A 263 2.05 -8.71 1.54
C THR A 263 1.30 -8.42 0.24
N LYS A 264 1.28 -7.17 -0.26
CA LYS A 264 0.68 -6.88 -1.57
C LYS A 264 1.50 -7.47 -2.73
N LEU A 265 2.83 -7.49 -2.62
CA LEU A 265 3.74 -8.07 -3.62
C LEU A 265 3.64 -9.60 -3.62
N GLU A 266 3.71 -10.23 -2.44
CA GLU A 266 3.49 -11.66 -2.21
C GLU A 266 2.09 -12.08 -2.62
N MET A 267 1.04 -11.32 -2.27
CA MET A 267 -0.29 -11.56 -2.82
C MET A 267 -0.31 -11.37 -4.34
N MET A 268 0.40 -10.39 -4.92
CA MET A 268 0.52 -10.25 -6.37
C MET A 268 1.26 -11.42 -7.04
N ASP A 269 2.21 -12.03 -6.33
CA ASP A 269 3.00 -13.20 -6.76
C ASP A 269 2.22 -14.51 -6.54
N ASP A 270 1.41 -14.64 -5.49
CA ASP A 270 0.54 -15.81 -5.26
C ASP A 270 -0.72 -15.75 -6.13
N TYR A 271 -1.20 -14.54 -6.46
CA TYR A 271 -2.13 -14.31 -7.57
C TYR A 271 -1.48 -14.54 -8.94
N SER A 272 -0.15 -14.70 -9.04
CA SER A 272 0.50 -15.15 -10.27
C SER A 272 0.59 -16.68 -10.37
N SER A 273 0.44 -17.39 -9.25
CA SER A 273 0.57 -18.84 -9.13
C SER A 273 -0.79 -19.58 -9.10
N GLN A 274 -1.87 -18.93 -8.64
CA GLN A 274 -3.24 -19.45 -8.70
C GLN A 274 -3.98 -19.04 -9.98
N SER A 275 -4.80 -19.97 -10.47
CA SER A 275 -5.64 -19.95 -11.67
C SER A 275 -5.94 -18.58 -12.30
N LEU A 276 -5.49 -18.40 -13.55
CA LEU A 276 -5.98 -17.39 -14.50
C LEU A 276 -7.47 -17.64 -14.83
N GLU A 277 -8.35 -17.42 -13.86
CA GLU A 277 -9.77 -17.20 -14.11
C GLU A 277 -9.95 -15.68 -14.18
N GLY A 278 -10.21 -15.18 -15.40
CA GLY A 278 -10.40 -13.76 -15.64
C GLY A 278 -11.68 -13.30 -14.96
N ASP A 279 -11.56 -12.44 -13.96
CA ASP A 279 -12.70 -11.78 -13.35
C ASP A 279 -13.28 -10.78 -14.34
N MET A 280 -14.58 -10.91 -14.64
CA MET A 280 -15.29 -9.96 -15.49
C MET A 280 -15.56 -8.73 -14.63
N SER A 281 -14.62 -7.79 -14.63
CA SER A 281 -14.80 -6.52 -13.94
C SER A 281 -15.94 -5.72 -14.61
N ILE A 282 -17.18 -5.99 -14.18
CA ILE A 282 -18.14 -4.90 -14.02
C ILE A 282 -17.48 -4.00 -12.99
N PRO A 283 -17.26 -2.70 -13.24
CA PRO A 283 -16.50 -1.85 -12.34
C PRO A 283 -17.29 -1.73 -11.03
N ALA A 284 -16.97 -2.61 -10.10
CA ALA A 284 -17.37 -2.58 -8.71
C ALA A 284 -16.05 -2.66 -7.94
N GLY A 285 -15.63 -1.50 -7.42
CA GLY A 285 -14.75 -1.48 -6.26
C GLY A 285 -13.26 -1.74 -6.48
N THR A 286 -12.62 -1.13 -7.47
CA THR A 286 -11.18 -0.79 -7.39
C THR A 286 -10.97 0.72 -7.45
N SER A 287 -11.67 1.45 -6.58
CA SER A 287 -11.21 2.76 -6.14
C SER A 287 -10.44 2.58 -4.83
N ARG A 288 -9.12 2.43 -4.90
CA ARG A 288 -8.25 2.90 -3.82
C ARG A 288 -8.05 4.39 -4.06
N THR A 289 -9.01 5.15 -3.56
CA THR A 289 -9.06 6.61 -3.64
C THR A 289 -7.95 7.22 -2.77
N LYS A 290 -7.19 8.15 -3.35
CA LYS A 290 -6.90 9.42 -2.67
C LYS A 290 -8.26 10.08 -2.41
N ALA A 291 -8.87 9.81 -1.26
CA ALA A 291 -10.09 10.48 -0.82
C ALA A 291 -9.70 11.64 0.09
N THR A 292 -10.03 12.85 -0.36
CA THR A 292 -10.21 14.03 0.49
C THR A 292 -11.30 13.72 1.51
N ILE A 293 -11.03 13.94 2.79
CA ILE A 293 -11.94 13.61 3.90
C ILE A 293 -13.19 14.51 3.83
N GLY A 294 -14.37 13.92 3.64
CA GLY A 294 -15.67 14.60 3.75
C GLY A 294 -16.75 14.24 2.70
N SER A 295 -16.45 13.45 1.67
CA SER A 295 -17.47 13.01 0.69
C SER A 295 -18.03 11.62 1.03
N PRO A 296 -19.35 11.38 0.90
CA PRO A 296 -19.96 10.07 1.15
C PRO A 296 -19.40 9.00 0.21
N ASP A 297 -19.33 7.76 0.68
CA ASP A 297 -18.94 6.58 -0.11
C ASP A 297 -19.94 6.38 -1.26
N PHE A 298 -19.55 6.73 -2.48
CA PHE A 298 -20.31 6.47 -3.68
C PHE A 298 -20.00 5.05 -4.18
N ASN A 299 -21.00 4.16 -4.20
CA ASN A 299 -20.93 2.95 -5.03
C ASN A 299 -20.92 3.36 -6.52
N THR A 300 -20.49 2.49 -7.45
CA THR A 300 -20.52 2.80 -8.89
C THR A 300 -21.91 3.08 -9.47
N LEU A 301 -22.97 2.89 -8.68
CA LEU A 301 -24.34 3.31 -9.00
C LEU A 301 -24.62 4.78 -8.65
N ASP A 302 -23.87 5.35 -7.72
CA ASP A 302 -24.07 6.69 -7.19
C ASP A 302 -22.98 7.68 -7.71
N GLU A 303 -21.89 7.18 -8.31
CA GLU A 303 -20.85 8.01 -8.92
C GLU A 303 -21.38 8.73 -10.19
N PRO A 304 -21.04 10.01 -10.43
CA PRO A 304 -21.42 10.69 -11.64
C PRO A 304 -20.93 9.93 -12.89
N ILE A 305 -21.79 9.75 -13.89
CA ILE A 305 -21.47 9.04 -15.16
C ILE A 305 -20.16 9.54 -15.79
N LYS A 306 -19.86 10.83 -15.64
CA LYS A 306 -18.62 11.47 -16.10
C LYS A 306 -17.37 10.87 -15.43
N GLU A 307 -17.43 10.56 -14.14
CA GLU A 307 -16.32 10.00 -13.38
C GLU A 307 -16.08 8.53 -13.73
N THR A 308 -17.15 7.75 -13.92
CA THR A 308 -17.10 6.38 -14.47
C THR A 308 -16.39 6.38 -15.83
N ILE A 309 -16.86 7.22 -16.76
CA ILE A 309 -16.31 7.29 -18.11
C ILE A 309 -14.85 7.76 -18.08
N LEU A 310 -14.52 8.76 -17.26
CA LEU A 310 -13.14 9.27 -17.17
C LEU A 310 -12.17 8.22 -16.58
N ARG A 311 -12.63 7.41 -15.62
CA ARG A 311 -11.87 6.28 -15.08
C ARG A 311 -11.60 5.24 -16.16
N ASP A 312 -12.65 4.85 -16.89
CA ASP A 312 -12.54 3.80 -17.92
C ASP A 312 -11.65 4.26 -19.08
N ILE A 313 -11.78 5.52 -19.53
CA ILE A 313 -10.88 6.11 -20.53
C ILE A 313 -9.42 6.13 -20.05
N ARG A 314 -9.18 6.49 -18.78
CA ARG A 314 -7.83 6.50 -18.21
C ARG A 314 -7.25 5.09 -18.15
N ALA A 315 -8.04 4.09 -17.75
CA ALA A 315 -7.61 2.69 -17.69
C ALA A 315 -7.24 2.16 -19.08
N VAL A 316 -8.09 2.43 -20.08
CA VAL A 316 -7.84 2.09 -21.50
C VAL A 316 -6.58 2.81 -22.02
N GLY A 317 -6.39 4.09 -21.69
CA GLY A 317 -5.23 4.88 -22.11
C GLY A 317 -3.90 4.36 -21.56
N ILE A 318 -3.89 3.92 -20.30
CA ILE A 318 -2.71 3.26 -19.71
C ILE A 318 -2.39 1.98 -20.49
N LYS A 319 -3.38 1.14 -20.78
CA LYS A 319 -3.21 -0.11 -21.53
C LYS A 319 -2.66 0.10 -22.95
N PHE A 320 -3.08 1.16 -23.64
CA PHE A 320 -2.45 1.56 -24.91
C PHE A 320 -0.97 1.90 -24.77
N SER A 321 -0.59 2.63 -23.72
CA SER A 321 0.81 2.93 -23.45
C SER A 321 1.64 1.67 -23.16
N HIS A 322 1.05 0.66 -22.51
CA HIS A 322 1.71 -0.62 -22.26
C HIS A 322 1.97 -1.41 -23.54
N VAL A 323 1.08 -1.33 -24.54
CA VAL A 323 1.31 -1.97 -25.85
C VAL A 323 2.36 -1.23 -26.68
N LEU A 324 2.40 0.10 -26.60
CA LEU A 324 3.44 0.89 -27.27
C LEU A 324 4.83 0.69 -26.64
N TYR A 325 4.89 0.36 -25.35
CA TYR A 325 6.13 0.05 -24.63
C TYR A 325 5.99 -1.25 -23.83
N PRO A 326 6.01 -2.41 -24.52
CA PRO A 326 5.79 -3.71 -23.89
C PRO A 326 6.93 -4.02 -22.91
N LYS A 327 6.60 -4.10 -21.63
CA LYS A 327 7.45 -4.61 -20.56
C LYS A 327 6.87 -5.92 -20.06
N GLU A 328 7.69 -6.82 -19.51
CA GLU A 328 7.32 -8.17 -19.04
C GLU A 328 6.26 -8.24 -17.92
N LYS A 329 5.58 -7.13 -17.59
CA LYS A 329 4.52 -7.08 -16.58
C LYS A 329 3.17 -7.41 -17.22
N SER A 330 2.55 -8.53 -16.81
CA SER A 330 1.28 -9.08 -17.30
C SER A 330 0.01 -8.30 -16.91
N THR A 331 0.11 -6.98 -16.73
CA THR A 331 -1.00 -6.11 -16.26
C THR A 331 -2.22 -6.16 -17.19
N LEU A 332 -2.01 -6.34 -18.50
CA LEU A 332 -3.09 -6.46 -19.49
C LEU A 332 -3.93 -7.75 -19.38
N LEU A 333 -3.35 -8.83 -18.85
CA LEU A 333 -4.05 -10.11 -18.67
C LEU A 333 -4.87 -10.14 -17.37
N LYS A 334 -4.38 -9.43 -16.34
CA LYS A 334 -5.00 -9.38 -15.01
C LYS A 334 -6.27 -8.53 -15.01
N ASP A 335 -6.21 -7.33 -15.58
CA ASP A 335 -7.34 -6.41 -15.67
C ASP A 335 -7.88 -6.37 -17.10
N TRP A 336 -8.50 -7.44 -17.61
CA TRP A 336 -9.00 -7.44 -19.00
C TRP A 336 -10.28 -6.59 -19.13
N ASP A 337 -10.38 -5.84 -20.24
CA ASP A 337 -11.58 -5.08 -20.62
C ASP A 337 -11.88 -5.27 -22.10
N LEU A 338 -13.12 -4.96 -22.51
CA LEU A 338 -13.53 -4.99 -23.91
C LEU A 338 -13.67 -3.60 -24.54
N TRP A 339 -13.50 -2.53 -23.76
CA TRP A 339 -13.67 -1.15 -24.22
C TRP A 339 -12.54 -0.73 -25.16
N GLY A 340 -11.29 -1.00 -24.82
CA GLY A 340 -10.14 -0.67 -25.68
C GLY A 340 -10.17 -1.40 -27.03
N PRO A 341 -10.33 -2.74 -27.06
CA PRO A 341 -10.52 -3.49 -28.29
C PRO A 341 -11.69 -2.98 -29.13
N LEU A 342 -12.84 -2.67 -28.51
CA LEU A 342 -14.01 -2.15 -29.20
C LEU A 342 -13.72 -0.79 -29.85
N VAL A 343 -13.09 0.13 -29.11
CA VAL A 343 -12.69 1.45 -29.62
C VAL A 343 -11.73 1.32 -30.80
N LEU A 344 -10.70 0.46 -30.69
CA LEU A 344 -9.74 0.23 -31.79
C LEU A 344 -10.40 -0.41 -33.01
N CYS A 345 -11.25 -1.42 -32.82
CA CYS A 345 -11.96 -2.07 -33.92
C CYS A 345 -12.88 -1.08 -34.64
N THR A 346 -13.59 -0.24 -33.89
CA THR A 346 -14.50 0.77 -34.45
C THR A 346 -13.72 1.87 -35.18
N LEU A 347 -12.59 2.31 -34.62
CA LEU A 347 -11.69 3.28 -35.27
C LEU A 347 -11.13 2.73 -36.58
N MET A 348 -10.63 1.48 -36.57
CA MET A 348 -10.08 0.86 -37.77
C MET A 348 -11.17 0.63 -38.82
N ALA A 349 -12.32 0.08 -38.42
CA ALA A 349 -13.46 -0.13 -39.31
C ALA A 349 -13.95 1.16 -39.97
N THR A 350 -14.07 2.25 -39.20
CA THR A 350 -14.48 3.57 -39.73
C THR A 350 -13.41 4.20 -40.61
N MET A 351 -12.12 4.07 -40.25
CA MET A 351 -11.05 4.59 -41.09
C MET A 351 -10.79 3.75 -42.33
N LEU A 352 -11.13 2.46 -42.35
CA LEU A 352 -11.01 1.62 -43.52
C LEU A 352 -12.15 1.84 -44.52
N GLN A 353 -13.29 2.37 -44.05
CA GLN A 353 -14.41 2.79 -44.89
C GLN A 353 -13.96 3.88 -45.86
N GLY A 354 -13.58 3.48 -47.07
CA GLY A 354 -13.07 4.34 -48.13
C GLY A 354 -14.18 4.75 -49.08
N SER A 355 -14.14 6.00 -49.54
CA SER A 355 -15.08 6.66 -50.45
C SER A 355 -15.23 5.90 -51.78
N SER A 356 -16.10 4.90 -51.80
CA SER A 356 -16.64 4.35 -53.04
C SER A 356 -17.94 5.11 -53.34
N ASP A 357 -17.98 5.82 -54.47
CA ASP A 357 -19.18 6.42 -55.08
C ASP A 357 -20.19 5.34 -55.55
N ARG A 358 -20.33 4.24 -54.81
CA ARG A 358 -21.33 3.21 -55.07
C ARG A 358 -22.23 3.10 -53.85
N GLU A 359 -23.44 3.58 -54.08
CA GLU A 359 -24.55 3.84 -53.15
C GLU A 359 -24.97 2.68 -52.22
N TYR A 360 -24.26 1.54 -52.18
CA TYR A 360 -24.66 0.35 -51.41
C TYR A 360 -23.53 -0.53 -50.81
N ASP A 361 -22.26 -0.11 -50.76
CA ASP A 361 -21.16 -1.03 -50.37
C ASP A 361 -20.36 -0.66 -49.09
N GLY A 362 -20.79 0.35 -48.31
CA GLY A 362 -20.08 0.73 -47.08
C GLY A 362 -20.31 -0.21 -45.88
N GLY A 363 -21.24 -1.15 -45.97
CA GLY A 363 -21.66 -2.05 -44.88
C GLY A 363 -20.76 -3.27 -44.59
N PRO A 364 -20.20 -3.98 -45.59
CA PRO A 364 -19.44 -5.21 -45.38
C PRO A 364 -18.09 -4.99 -44.69
N GLU A 365 -17.42 -3.87 -44.96
CA GLU A 365 -16.07 -3.57 -44.46
C GLU A 365 -16.02 -3.35 -42.95
N PHE A 366 -17.06 -2.68 -42.42
CA PHE A 366 -17.21 -2.48 -40.97
C PHE A 366 -17.34 -3.82 -40.25
N ALA A 367 -18.21 -4.70 -40.77
CA ALA A 367 -18.41 -6.03 -40.21
C ALA A 367 -17.17 -6.92 -40.39
N GLN A 368 -16.41 -6.76 -41.47
CA GLN A 368 -15.23 -7.57 -41.77
C GLN A 368 -14.14 -7.45 -40.71
N VAL A 369 -13.77 -6.23 -40.29
CA VAL A 369 -12.76 -6.02 -39.24
C VAL A 369 -13.22 -6.65 -37.93
N PHE A 370 -14.48 -6.44 -37.57
CA PHE A 370 -15.06 -6.99 -36.34
C PHE A 370 -15.06 -8.54 -36.35
N VAL A 371 -15.52 -9.15 -37.44
CA VAL A 371 -15.55 -10.61 -37.61
C VAL A 371 -14.14 -11.21 -37.57
N ILE A 372 -13.17 -10.59 -38.24
CA ILE A 372 -11.77 -11.04 -38.23
C ILE A 372 -11.19 -10.98 -36.82
N VAL A 373 -11.47 -9.92 -36.06
CA VAL A 373 -10.96 -9.78 -34.68
C VAL A 373 -11.55 -10.85 -33.76
N TRP A 374 -12.86 -11.09 -33.81
CA TRP A 374 -13.52 -12.09 -32.97
C TRP A 374 -13.13 -13.53 -33.32
N ILE A 375 -13.17 -13.89 -34.62
CA ILE A 375 -12.78 -15.23 -35.07
C ILE A 375 -11.29 -15.45 -34.85
N GLY A 376 -10.46 -14.45 -35.16
CA GLY A 376 -9.02 -14.50 -34.95
C GLY A 376 -8.65 -14.72 -33.49
N ALA A 377 -9.28 -13.97 -32.58
CA ALA A 377 -9.09 -14.18 -31.14
C ALA A 377 -9.58 -15.57 -30.68
N ALA A 378 -10.66 -16.10 -31.25
CA ALA A 378 -11.14 -17.46 -30.95
C ALA A 378 -10.13 -18.52 -31.37
N VAL A 379 -9.55 -18.40 -32.59
CA VAL A 379 -8.51 -19.31 -33.10
C VAL A 379 -7.26 -19.25 -32.23
N VAL A 380 -6.79 -18.06 -31.87
CA VAL A 380 -5.62 -17.87 -30.99
C VAL A 380 -5.88 -18.43 -29.59
N THR A 381 -7.08 -18.20 -29.02
CA THR A 381 -7.48 -18.76 -27.73
C THR A 381 -7.51 -20.29 -27.77
N LEU A 382 -8.11 -20.87 -28.80
CA LEU A 382 -8.23 -22.32 -28.95
C LEU A 382 -6.84 -22.96 -29.07
N ASN A 383 -5.97 -22.41 -29.91
CA ASN A 383 -4.59 -22.87 -30.03
C ASN A 383 -3.84 -22.76 -28.69
N SER A 384 -4.00 -21.64 -27.99
CA SER A 384 -3.41 -21.41 -26.68
C SER A 384 -3.87 -22.43 -25.64
N LYS A 385 -5.17 -22.77 -25.61
CA LYS A 385 -5.72 -23.79 -24.70
C LYS A 385 -5.24 -25.19 -25.06
N LEU A 386 -5.19 -25.54 -26.35
CA LEU A 386 -4.70 -26.84 -26.83
C LEU A 386 -3.21 -27.06 -26.52
N LEU A 387 -2.41 -25.99 -26.49
CA LEU A 387 -1.00 -26.05 -26.09
C LEU A 387 -0.79 -26.21 -24.57
N GLY A 388 -1.85 -26.09 -23.77
CA GLY A 388 -1.82 -26.16 -22.31
C GLY A 388 -1.73 -24.80 -21.61
N GLY A 389 -1.97 -23.70 -22.33
CA GLY A 389 -2.04 -22.36 -21.77
C GLY A 389 -3.33 -22.12 -20.99
N LYS A 390 -3.26 -21.28 -19.94
CA LYS A 390 -4.36 -21.01 -19.00
C LYS A 390 -5.15 -19.73 -19.31
N ILE A 391 -5.19 -19.28 -20.57
CA ILE A 391 -5.85 -18.01 -20.95
C ILE A 391 -7.36 -18.20 -21.23
N SER A 392 -8.19 -17.28 -20.74
CA SER A 392 -9.62 -17.21 -21.11
C SER A 392 -9.82 -16.56 -22.48
N PHE A 393 -10.99 -16.80 -23.10
CA PHE A 393 -11.32 -16.22 -24.40
C PHE A 393 -11.34 -14.69 -24.38
N PHE A 394 -12.02 -14.09 -23.39
CA PHE A 394 -12.12 -12.64 -23.29
C PHE A 394 -10.78 -11.95 -22.98
N GLN A 395 -9.89 -12.60 -22.20
CA GLN A 395 -8.53 -12.11 -22.01
C GLN A 395 -7.74 -12.13 -23.33
N SER A 396 -7.89 -13.17 -24.15
CA SER A 396 -7.26 -13.20 -25.46
C SER A 396 -7.80 -12.12 -26.39
N VAL A 397 -9.13 -11.90 -26.41
CA VAL A 397 -9.77 -10.79 -27.17
C VAL A 397 -9.24 -9.43 -26.69
N CYS A 398 -9.13 -9.22 -25.38
CA CYS A 398 -8.59 -8.01 -24.78
C CYS A 398 -7.16 -7.74 -25.24
N VAL A 399 -6.25 -8.69 -24.99
CA VAL A 399 -4.83 -8.47 -25.28
C VAL A 399 -4.58 -8.35 -26.78
N LEU A 400 -5.17 -9.21 -27.62
CA LEU A 400 -5.02 -9.11 -29.07
C LEU A 400 -5.60 -7.81 -29.61
N GLY A 401 -6.74 -7.36 -29.07
CA GLY A 401 -7.37 -6.10 -29.41
C GLY A 401 -6.50 -4.89 -29.08
N TYR A 402 -5.94 -4.82 -27.87
CA TYR A 402 -5.00 -3.77 -27.50
C TYR A 402 -3.73 -3.79 -28.36
N CYS A 403 -3.22 -4.97 -28.71
CA CYS A 403 -2.09 -5.13 -29.61
C CYS A 403 -2.35 -4.63 -31.04
N LEU A 404 -3.59 -4.28 -31.41
CA LEU A 404 -3.88 -3.59 -32.68
C LEU A 404 -3.47 -2.11 -32.68
N THR A 405 -3.17 -1.51 -31.53
CA THR A 405 -2.77 -0.08 -31.43
C THR A 405 -1.70 0.35 -32.43
N PRO A 406 -0.57 -0.37 -32.60
CA PRO A 406 0.46 0.00 -33.57
C PRO A 406 -0.02 -0.09 -35.02
N VAL A 407 -0.90 -1.06 -35.32
CA VAL A 407 -1.51 -1.21 -36.65
C VAL A 407 -2.52 -0.09 -36.92
N ALA A 408 -3.29 0.32 -35.91
CA ALA A 408 -4.20 1.46 -36.02
C ALA A 408 -3.44 2.79 -36.24
N LEU A 409 -2.30 3.00 -35.57
CA LEU A 409 -1.42 4.15 -35.82
C LEU A 409 -0.82 4.13 -37.23
N ALA A 410 -0.43 2.94 -37.72
CA ALA A 410 0.01 2.77 -39.09
C ALA A 410 -1.10 3.09 -40.10
N LEU A 411 -2.35 2.69 -39.83
CA LEU A 411 -3.52 3.02 -40.63
C LEU A 411 -3.79 4.54 -40.67
N ILE A 412 -3.75 5.23 -39.53
CA ILE A 412 -3.89 6.70 -39.46
C ILE A 412 -2.81 7.36 -40.32
N THR A 413 -1.55 6.91 -40.17
CA THR A 413 -0.43 7.43 -40.96
C THR A 413 -0.65 7.19 -42.46
N CYS A 414 -1.08 5.99 -42.85
CA CYS A 414 -1.42 5.67 -44.24
C CYS A 414 -2.53 6.57 -44.78
N ARG A 415 -3.60 6.84 -44.01
CA ARG A 415 -4.68 7.76 -44.41
C ARG A 415 -4.19 9.20 -44.58
N LEU A 416 -3.30 9.68 -43.71
CA LEU A 416 -2.68 11.00 -43.88
C LEU A 416 -1.81 11.08 -45.14
N LEU A 417 -1.07 10.02 -45.47
CA LEU A 417 -0.27 9.95 -46.70
C LEU A 417 -1.13 9.92 -47.97
N LEU A 418 -2.37 9.43 -47.89
CA LEU A 418 -3.32 9.45 -49.01
C LEU A 418 -3.87 10.84 -49.36
N LEU A 419 -3.77 11.81 -48.45
CA LEU A 419 -4.17 13.21 -48.72
C LEU A 419 -3.23 13.91 -49.72
N SER A 420 -2.05 13.34 -49.96
CA SER A 420 -1.07 13.83 -50.92
C SER A 420 -1.19 13.14 -52.28
N GLN A 421 -0.62 13.74 -53.34
CA GLN A 421 -0.61 13.15 -54.68
C GLN A 421 0.12 11.80 -54.67
N GLN A 422 -0.56 10.74 -55.12
CA GLN A 422 -0.05 9.38 -55.06
C GLN A 422 1.19 9.21 -55.95
N THR A 423 2.29 8.76 -55.34
CA THR A 423 3.55 8.43 -56.01
C THR A 423 4.02 7.06 -55.56
N ASN A 424 4.89 6.42 -56.37
CA ASN A 424 5.52 5.14 -55.99
C ASN A 424 6.25 5.23 -54.63
N LEU A 425 6.79 6.40 -54.28
CA LEU A 425 7.44 6.64 -52.99
C LEU A 425 6.45 6.57 -51.82
N LEU A 426 5.26 7.18 -51.95
CA LEU A 426 4.24 7.14 -50.90
C LEU A 426 3.67 5.73 -50.71
N PHE A 427 3.55 4.95 -51.79
CA PHE A 427 3.19 3.53 -51.70
C PHE A 427 4.23 2.73 -50.89
N VAL A 428 5.52 2.92 -51.17
CA VAL A 428 6.62 2.27 -50.41
C VAL A 428 6.61 2.71 -48.94
N LEU A 429 6.40 4.00 -48.66
CA LEU A 429 6.30 4.50 -47.30
C LEU A 429 5.14 3.86 -46.53
N ARG A 430 3.97 3.71 -47.17
CA ARG A 430 2.82 3.01 -46.58
C ARG A 430 3.12 1.54 -46.29
N LEU A 431 3.83 0.86 -47.19
CA LEU A 431 4.26 -0.52 -46.98
C LEU A 431 5.20 -0.64 -45.77
N ILE A 432 6.16 0.29 -45.64
CA ILE A 432 7.09 0.34 -44.51
C ILE A 432 6.34 0.61 -43.19
N THR A 433 5.47 1.62 -43.15
CA THR A 433 4.73 1.97 -41.93
C THR A 433 3.84 0.84 -41.45
N THR A 434 3.16 0.16 -42.38
CA THR A 434 2.30 -0.99 -42.02
C THR A 434 3.13 -2.19 -41.59
N THR A 435 4.29 -2.44 -42.21
CA THR A 435 5.19 -3.53 -41.79
C THR A 435 5.72 -3.28 -40.37
N ILE A 436 6.09 -2.04 -40.02
CA ILE A 436 6.51 -1.67 -38.67
C ILE A 436 5.37 -1.90 -37.67
N GLY A 437 4.15 -1.43 -37.98
CA GLY A 437 2.98 -1.64 -37.13
C GLY A 437 2.68 -3.12 -36.90
N PHE A 438 2.74 -3.93 -37.97
CA PHE A 438 2.59 -5.38 -37.93
C PHE A 438 3.61 -6.07 -37.03
N SER A 439 4.90 -5.78 -37.24
CA SER A 439 5.99 -6.37 -36.46
C SER A 439 5.88 -5.99 -34.98
N TRP A 440 5.52 -4.74 -34.68
CA TRP A 440 5.33 -4.28 -33.30
C TRP A 440 4.14 -4.93 -32.61
N ALA A 441 3.01 -5.05 -33.30
CA ALA A 441 1.81 -5.72 -32.78
C ALA A 441 2.07 -7.20 -32.47
N THR A 442 2.77 -7.89 -33.37
CA THR A 442 3.16 -9.30 -33.17
C THR A 442 4.13 -9.45 -31.99
N TYR A 443 5.11 -8.55 -31.86
CA TYR A 443 6.04 -8.53 -30.74
C TYR A 443 5.35 -8.27 -29.40
N ALA A 444 4.50 -7.24 -29.31
CA ALA A 444 3.75 -6.93 -28.09
C ALA A 444 2.85 -8.11 -27.67
N SER A 445 2.12 -8.70 -28.63
CA SER A 445 1.29 -9.87 -28.38
C SER A 445 2.09 -11.08 -27.87
N PHE A 446 3.30 -11.29 -28.40
CA PHE A 446 4.20 -12.35 -27.92
C PHE A 446 4.65 -12.14 -26.48
N ILE A 447 5.01 -10.92 -26.09
CA ILE A 447 5.41 -10.61 -24.71
C ILE A 447 4.25 -10.86 -23.73
N PHE A 448 3.04 -10.42 -24.07
CA PHE A 448 1.89 -10.54 -23.16
C PHE A 448 1.30 -11.95 -23.11
N LEU A 449 1.11 -12.63 -24.24
CA LEU A 449 0.55 -13.99 -24.25
C LEU A 449 1.61 -15.08 -24.04
N GLY A 450 2.89 -14.80 -24.27
CA GLY A 450 3.99 -15.76 -24.13
C GLY A 450 4.13 -16.28 -22.70
N GLU A 451 3.85 -15.47 -21.70
CA GLU A 451 3.83 -15.87 -20.28
C GLU A 451 2.65 -16.78 -19.93
N SER A 452 1.57 -16.78 -20.72
CA SER A 452 0.43 -17.68 -20.52
C SER A 452 0.68 -19.09 -21.08
N GLN A 453 1.82 -19.32 -21.73
CA GLN A 453 2.18 -20.57 -22.39
C GLN A 453 3.29 -21.32 -21.65
N PRO A 454 3.30 -22.66 -21.66
CA PRO A 454 4.39 -23.45 -21.11
C PRO A 454 5.74 -23.07 -21.77
N PRO A 455 6.86 -23.00 -21.02
CA PRO A 455 8.14 -22.48 -21.50
C PRO A 455 8.66 -23.19 -22.75
N ASN A 456 8.42 -24.50 -22.89
CA ASN A 456 8.85 -25.30 -24.04
C ASN A 456 7.93 -25.20 -25.27
N ARG A 457 6.81 -24.46 -25.19
CA ARG A 457 5.80 -24.34 -26.26
C ARG A 457 5.51 -22.89 -26.67
N LYS A 458 6.17 -21.90 -26.06
CA LYS A 458 6.02 -20.47 -26.40
C LYS A 458 6.14 -20.18 -27.91
N PRO A 459 7.10 -20.76 -28.67
CA PRO A 459 7.21 -20.51 -30.11
C PRO A 459 6.02 -21.02 -30.93
N LEU A 460 5.36 -22.11 -30.50
CA LEU A 460 4.23 -22.72 -31.22
C LEU A 460 2.96 -21.85 -31.14
N ALA A 461 2.83 -21.05 -30.09
CA ALA A 461 1.73 -20.10 -29.94
C ALA A 461 1.87 -18.85 -30.83
N VAL A 462 3.07 -18.58 -31.36
CA VAL A 462 3.36 -17.37 -32.16
C VAL A 462 2.69 -17.41 -33.53
N TYR A 463 2.62 -18.58 -34.16
CA TYR A 463 2.09 -18.74 -35.51
C TYR A 463 0.66 -18.18 -35.71
N PRO A 464 -0.35 -18.55 -34.89
CA PRO A 464 -1.69 -17.98 -35.04
C PRO A 464 -1.76 -16.49 -34.72
N MET A 465 -0.92 -15.98 -33.80
CA MET A 465 -0.83 -14.53 -33.52
C MET A 465 -0.25 -13.76 -34.70
N PHE A 466 0.81 -14.28 -35.32
CA PHE A 466 1.40 -13.71 -36.53
C PHE A 466 0.37 -13.66 -37.67
N LEU A 467 -0.33 -14.78 -37.92
CA LEU A 467 -1.35 -14.86 -38.97
C LEU A 467 -2.49 -13.87 -38.73
N PHE A 468 -2.93 -13.72 -37.47
CA PHE A 468 -3.94 -12.75 -37.07
C PHE A 468 -3.56 -11.31 -37.45
N PHE A 469 -2.39 -10.84 -37.00
CA PHE A 469 -1.95 -9.48 -37.32
C PHE A 469 -1.59 -9.30 -38.79
N PHE A 470 -1.14 -10.35 -39.47
CA PHE A 470 -0.83 -10.31 -40.89
C PHE A 470 -2.08 -10.03 -41.72
N ILE A 471 -3.19 -10.74 -41.45
CA ILE A 471 -4.46 -10.54 -42.16
C ILE A 471 -4.98 -9.10 -41.98
N ILE A 472 -4.91 -8.57 -40.75
CA ILE A 472 -5.38 -7.20 -40.46
C ILE A 472 -4.46 -6.15 -41.09
N SER A 473 -3.14 -6.34 -41.02
CA SER A 473 -2.17 -5.42 -41.63
C SER A 473 -2.24 -5.45 -43.17
N TRP A 474 -2.55 -6.61 -43.75
CA TRP A 474 -2.82 -6.74 -45.17
C TRP A 474 -4.05 -5.94 -45.59
N LEU A 475 -5.12 -5.97 -44.79
CA LEU A 475 -6.34 -5.19 -45.01
C LEU A 475 -6.02 -3.68 -45.03
N VAL A 476 -5.17 -3.20 -44.11
CA VAL A 476 -4.71 -1.80 -44.06
C VAL A 476 -4.00 -1.35 -45.34
N ILE A 477 -3.24 -2.24 -45.98
CA ILE A 477 -2.55 -1.94 -47.26
C ILE A 477 -3.52 -2.03 -48.43
N SER A 478 -4.39 -3.06 -48.48
CA SER A 478 -5.22 -3.38 -49.64
C SER A 478 -6.38 -2.40 -49.88
N HIS A 479 -7.01 -1.88 -48.82
CA HIS A 479 -8.16 -0.95 -48.94
C HIS A 479 -7.77 0.51 -49.16
N ASN A 480 -6.47 0.80 -49.16
CA ASN A 480 -5.92 2.13 -49.37
C ASN A 480 -5.31 2.27 -50.78
N GLN A 481 -5.61 1.38 -51.72
CA GLN A 481 -5.15 1.50 -53.11
C GLN A 481 -6.01 2.46 -53.93
#